data_AF-A0A1V0UZU1-F1
#
_entry.id   AF-A0A1V0UZU1-F1
#
_cell.length_a   1.000
_cell.length_b   1.000
_cell.length_c   1.000
_cell.angle_alpha   90.00
_cell.angle_beta   90.00
_cell.angle_gamma   90.00
#
_symmetry.space_group_name_H-M   'P 1'
#
loop_
_entity.id
_entity.type
_entity.pdbx_description
1 polymer ?
#
loop_
_entity_poly.entity_id
_entity_poly.type
_entity_poly.pdbx_seq_one_letter_code
_entity_poly.pdbx_strand_id
1 'polypeptide(L)'
;MGNVKYREVKRDAKVGEKIRAVDAEPYWGRYYENGDEFEVIKTCANGVLCRRIGDEDEDEEGRLYTLWSSEYVVLEPIDESEEPDEISAIKSEMERLTGELATLALRVSKLEGPKQQTEKSPQEIRDEIVEKAKADLKGLEDFIRRITSNLSSFYKINGTGASSAEYIVNRKKKTVVCLLRSAAKKEIYKRGIAKCAPGDVFNSHIGRAIAFRRALGLKVPAEYLSVPNPTEIREGDIVGYTHPSIPLAYAAEVVDRGSWYSASRMYLDIDYARGRRIIDDSHEAGALDEYVF
;
A
#
# COMPACT_ATOMS: atom_id res chain seq x y z
N MET A 1 -51.42 2.79 7.57
CA MET A 1 -51.86 1.89 6.47
C MET A 1 -50.63 1.48 5.70
N GLY A 2 -50.41 0.18 5.50
CA GLY A 2 -49.23 -0.32 4.79
C GLY A 2 -49.20 0.21 3.35
N ASN A 3 -48.01 0.57 2.86
CA ASN A 3 -47.80 0.94 1.46
C ASN A 3 -48.00 -0.31 0.60
N VAL A 4 -49.24 -0.60 0.20
CA VAL A 4 -49.52 -1.61 -0.83
C VAL A 4 -48.91 -1.09 -2.13
N LYS A 5 -47.93 -1.81 -2.68
CA LYS A 5 -47.42 -1.52 -4.02
C LYS A 5 -48.40 -2.09 -5.03
N TYR A 6 -48.69 -1.31 -6.07
CA TYR A 6 -49.59 -1.71 -7.16
C TYR A 6 -48.78 -1.90 -8.45
N ARG A 7 -49.14 -2.91 -9.24
CA ARG A 7 -48.71 -3.00 -10.65
C ARG A 7 -49.80 -2.43 -11.56
N GLU A 8 -49.39 -1.68 -12.57
CA GLU A 8 -50.30 -1.15 -13.60
C GLU A 8 -50.51 -2.20 -14.70
N VAL A 9 -51.76 -2.58 -14.95
CA VAL A 9 -52.12 -3.59 -15.96
C VAL A 9 -53.15 -3.01 -16.93
N LYS A 10 -52.83 -3.05 -18.24
CA LYS A 10 -53.76 -2.63 -19.29
C LYS A 10 -54.76 -3.74 -19.61
N ARG A 11 -55.95 -3.66 -19.00
CA ARG A 11 -57.10 -4.55 -19.22
C ARG A 11 -58.39 -3.85 -18.82
N ASP A 12 -59.54 -4.42 -19.18
CA ASP A 12 -60.83 -3.94 -18.69
C ASP A 12 -60.95 -4.11 -17.16
N ALA A 13 -61.43 -3.07 -16.49
CA ALA A 13 -61.64 -3.07 -15.05
C ALA A 13 -62.99 -3.69 -14.64
N LYS A 14 -63.06 -4.20 -13.42
CA LYS A 14 -64.28 -4.70 -12.77
C LYS A 14 -64.77 -3.71 -11.71
N VAL A 15 -66.05 -3.81 -11.36
CA VAL A 15 -66.64 -3.02 -10.27
C VAL A 15 -65.88 -3.28 -8.96
N GLY A 16 -65.50 -2.21 -8.27
CA GLY A 16 -64.71 -2.22 -7.03
C GLY A 16 -63.19 -2.20 -7.23
N GLU A 17 -62.68 -2.31 -8.47
CA GLU A 17 -61.25 -2.18 -8.73
C GLU A 17 -60.78 -0.72 -8.70
N LYS A 18 -59.51 -0.52 -8.35
CA LYS A 18 -58.83 0.78 -8.47
C LYS A 18 -58.20 0.90 -9.84
N ILE A 19 -58.32 2.07 -10.45
CA ILE A 19 -57.74 2.39 -11.74
C ILE A 19 -56.97 3.72 -11.67
N ARG A 20 -56.04 3.91 -12.59
CA ARG A 20 -55.31 5.17 -12.77
C ARG A 20 -55.48 5.69 -14.19
N ALA A 21 -55.76 6.97 -14.34
CA ALA A 21 -55.80 7.63 -15.64
C ALA A 21 -54.38 7.76 -16.21
N VAL A 22 -54.17 7.34 -17.46
CA VAL A 22 -52.87 7.35 -18.15
C VAL A 22 -52.91 8.06 -19.50
N ASP A 23 -54.10 8.25 -20.08
CA ASP A 23 -54.32 8.93 -21.36
C ASP A 23 -55.63 9.73 -21.30
N ALA A 24 -55.67 10.75 -20.43
CA ALA A 24 -56.87 11.47 -20.07
C ALA A 24 -57.41 12.33 -21.22
N GLU A 25 -58.61 11.99 -21.69
CA GLU A 25 -59.41 12.71 -22.68
C GLU A 25 -60.79 13.10 -22.10
N PRO A 26 -60.83 13.98 -21.08
CA PRO A 26 -62.07 14.32 -20.39
C PRO A 26 -63.12 14.94 -21.31
N TYR A 27 -64.35 14.43 -21.21
CA TYR A 27 -65.50 15.04 -21.87
C TYR A 27 -65.87 16.39 -21.22
N TRP A 28 -66.36 17.33 -22.03
CA TRP A 28 -66.68 18.69 -21.60
C TRP A 28 -67.51 18.70 -20.30
N GLY A 29 -66.96 19.30 -19.24
CA GLY A 29 -67.60 19.47 -17.93
C GLY A 29 -67.15 18.51 -16.82
N ARG A 30 -66.34 17.49 -17.11
CA ARG A 30 -65.66 16.66 -16.08
C ARG A 30 -64.16 16.82 -16.24
N TYR A 31 -63.44 17.18 -15.17
CA TYR A 31 -62.00 17.41 -15.21
C TYR A 31 -61.26 16.31 -14.44
N TYR A 32 -60.39 15.58 -15.12
CA TYR A 32 -59.38 14.68 -14.55
C TYR A 32 -58.12 14.73 -15.40
N GLU A 33 -56.99 14.37 -14.81
CA GLU A 33 -55.67 14.40 -15.42
C GLU A 33 -54.97 13.03 -15.30
N ASN A 34 -53.91 12.84 -16.08
CA ASN A 34 -53.07 11.65 -15.95
C ASN A 34 -52.48 11.56 -14.55
N GLY A 35 -52.57 10.38 -13.95
CA GLY A 35 -52.16 10.11 -12.57
C GLY A 35 -53.31 10.09 -11.58
N ASP A 36 -54.49 10.61 -11.93
CA ASP A 36 -55.67 10.53 -11.07
C ASP A 36 -56.11 9.09 -10.85
N GLU A 37 -56.42 8.75 -9.60
CA GLU A 37 -56.89 7.42 -9.20
C GLU A 37 -58.40 7.41 -8.96
N PHE A 38 -59.05 6.33 -9.40
CA PHE A 38 -60.48 6.17 -9.30
C PHE A 38 -60.86 4.77 -8.79
N GLU A 39 -62.00 4.68 -8.13
CA GLU A 39 -62.67 3.42 -7.80
C GLU A 39 -63.83 3.17 -8.77
N VAL A 40 -63.85 2.01 -9.40
CA VAL A 40 -64.85 1.66 -10.42
C VAL A 40 -66.19 1.32 -9.77
N ILE A 41 -67.24 2.05 -10.14
CA ILE A 41 -68.61 1.86 -9.65
C ILE A 41 -69.43 1.01 -10.61
N LYS A 42 -69.21 1.16 -11.92
CA LYS A 42 -69.93 0.40 -12.95
C LYS A 42 -69.08 0.23 -14.21
N THR A 43 -69.20 -0.94 -14.85
CA THR A 43 -68.61 -1.21 -16.16
C THR A 43 -69.59 -0.84 -17.28
N CYS A 44 -69.08 -0.22 -18.34
CA CYS A 44 -69.81 0.18 -19.55
C CYS A 44 -69.21 -0.53 -20.77
N ALA A 45 -69.90 -0.50 -21.92
CA ALA A 45 -69.43 -1.21 -23.13
C ALA A 45 -68.03 -0.77 -23.61
N ASN A 46 -67.67 0.51 -23.43
CA ASN A 46 -66.42 1.09 -23.92
C ASN A 46 -65.57 1.72 -22.81
N GLY A 47 -65.84 1.41 -21.54
CA GLY A 47 -65.17 2.07 -20.43
C GLY A 47 -65.84 1.82 -19.08
N VAL A 48 -65.66 2.74 -18.15
CA VAL A 48 -66.10 2.62 -16.77
C VAL A 48 -66.68 3.91 -16.23
N LEU A 49 -67.64 3.77 -15.31
CA LEU A 49 -68.12 4.84 -14.44
C LEU A 49 -67.45 4.68 -13.08
N CYS A 50 -66.76 5.69 -12.61
CA CYS A 50 -65.92 5.62 -11.43
C CYS A 50 -66.04 6.89 -10.57
N ARG A 51 -65.56 6.81 -9.33
CA ARG A 51 -65.46 7.94 -8.41
C ARG A 51 -63.99 8.21 -8.16
N ARG A 52 -63.59 9.49 -8.15
CA ARG A 52 -62.20 9.87 -7.89
C ARG A 52 -61.86 9.58 -6.43
N ILE A 53 -60.69 9.02 -6.19
CA ILE A 53 -60.18 8.76 -4.85
C ILE A 53 -59.54 10.06 -4.34
N GLY A 54 -60.02 10.57 -3.20
CA GLY A 54 -59.49 11.78 -2.57
C GLY A 54 -60.32 13.06 -2.78
N ASP A 55 -61.40 13.01 -3.56
CA ASP A 55 -62.41 14.09 -3.58
C ASP A 55 -63.37 13.88 -2.37
N GLU A 56 -63.11 14.60 -1.27
CA GLU A 56 -63.92 14.59 -0.03
C GLU A 56 -64.93 15.75 0.02
N ASP A 57 -65.58 16.09 -1.09
CA ASP A 57 -66.64 17.11 -1.06
C ASP A 57 -67.95 16.47 -0.56
N GLU A 58 -68.31 16.78 0.69
CA GLU A 58 -69.44 16.20 1.45
C GLU A 58 -70.86 16.62 0.96
N ASP A 59 -70.97 17.52 -0.02
CA ASP A 59 -72.24 18.21 -0.33
C ASP A 59 -72.80 18.03 -1.76
N GLU A 60 -72.17 17.23 -2.63
CA GLU A 60 -72.74 16.80 -3.91
C GLU A 60 -72.72 15.27 -3.98
N GLU A 61 -73.82 14.64 -4.42
CA GLU A 61 -73.82 13.20 -4.76
C GLU A 61 -72.58 12.87 -5.60
N GLY A 62 -71.60 12.21 -4.97
CA GLY A 62 -70.19 12.24 -5.39
C GLY A 62 -70.00 12.20 -6.90
N ARG A 63 -69.31 13.22 -7.42
CA ARG A 63 -69.07 13.40 -8.86
C ARG A 63 -68.54 12.11 -9.47
N LEU A 64 -69.34 11.53 -10.36
CA LEU A 64 -68.93 10.35 -11.12
C LEU A 64 -68.06 10.77 -12.32
N TYR A 65 -67.24 9.87 -12.81
CA TYR A 65 -66.37 10.11 -13.96
C TYR A 65 -66.55 8.94 -14.92
N THR A 66 -66.53 9.24 -16.22
CA THR A 66 -66.59 8.22 -17.27
C THR A 66 -65.26 8.20 -17.98
N LEU A 67 -64.52 7.11 -17.83
CA LEU A 67 -63.24 6.90 -18.51
C LEU A 67 -63.40 5.78 -19.53
N TRP A 68 -62.86 5.95 -20.73
CA TRP A 68 -62.83 4.92 -21.75
C TRP A 68 -61.78 3.86 -21.41
N SER A 69 -61.93 2.63 -21.91
CA SER A 69 -60.94 1.55 -21.68
C SER A 69 -59.53 1.92 -22.18
N SER A 70 -59.40 2.89 -23.10
CA SER A 70 -58.13 3.47 -23.55
C SER A 70 -57.47 4.38 -22.51
N GLU A 71 -58.24 5.05 -21.65
CA GLU A 71 -57.74 6.14 -20.79
C GLU A 71 -57.19 5.68 -19.44
N TYR A 72 -57.43 4.42 -19.04
CA TYR A 72 -57.03 3.91 -17.72
C TYR A 72 -56.18 2.64 -17.76
N VAL A 73 -55.50 2.37 -16.65
CA VAL A 73 -54.89 1.08 -16.28
C VAL A 73 -55.47 0.60 -14.95
N VAL A 74 -55.57 -0.71 -14.75
CA VAL A 74 -56.02 -1.32 -13.49
C VAL A 74 -54.84 -1.43 -12.53
N LEU A 75 -55.06 -1.02 -11.28
CA LEU A 75 -54.10 -1.12 -10.18
C LEU A 75 -54.31 -2.44 -9.45
N GLU A 76 -53.51 -3.45 -9.79
CA GLU A 76 -53.54 -4.74 -9.10
C GLU A 76 -52.58 -4.71 -7.90
N PRO A 77 -53.02 -5.07 -6.68
CA PRO A 77 -52.14 -5.12 -5.52
C PRO A 77 -51.08 -6.20 -5.72
N ILE A 78 -49.82 -5.86 -5.43
CA ILE A 78 -48.72 -6.82 -5.40
C ILE A 78 -48.66 -7.37 -3.98
N ASP A 79 -49.06 -8.63 -3.79
CA ASP A 79 -48.79 -9.33 -2.54
C ASP A 79 -47.28 -9.57 -2.43
N GLU A 80 -46.62 -8.94 -1.45
CA GLU A 80 -45.18 -9.12 -1.17
C GLU A 80 -44.82 -10.57 -0.74
N SER A 81 -45.78 -11.50 -0.78
CA SER A 81 -45.59 -12.93 -0.49
C SER A 81 -45.31 -13.81 -1.71
N GLU A 82 -45.24 -13.25 -2.93
CA GLU A 82 -44.97 -14.00 -4.18
C GLU A 82 -43.60 -13.70 -4.83
N GLU A 83 -42.54 -13.52 -4.05
CA GLU A 83 -41.19 -13.87 -4.52
C GLU A 83 -40.71 -15.17 -3.85
N PRO A 84 -41.13 -16.35 -4.33
CA PRO A 84 -40.57 -17.60 -3.85
C PRO A 84 -39.25 -17.93 -4.58
N ASP A 85 -38.32 -18.46 -3.79
CA ASP A 85 -37.25 -19.41 -4.14
C ASP A 85 -35.87 -18.93 -4.59
N GLU A 86 -35.68 -17.78 -5.26
CA GLU A 86 -34.32 -17.41 -5.71
C GLU A 86 -33.39 -16.99 -4.56
N ILE A 87 -33.88 -16.16 -3.64
CA ILE A 87 -33.09 -15.66 -2.51
C ILE A 87 -32.75 -16.79 -1.52
N SER A 88 -33.68 -17.74 -1.33
CA SER A 88 -33.47 -18.88 -0.43
C SER A 88 -32.45 -19.88 -1.01
N ALA A 89 -32.52 -20.14 -2.32
CA ALA A 89 -31.52 -20.94 -3.03
C ALA A 89 -30.13 -20.27 -3.01
N ILE A 90 -30.06 -18.96 -3.27
CA ILE A 90 -28.81 -18.18 -3.20
C ILE A 90 -28.22 -18.21 -1.79
N LYS A 91 -29.05 -18.06 -0.76
CA LYS A 91 -28.60 -18.10 0.64
C LYS A 91 -28.02 -19.46 1.02
N SER A 92 -28.68 -20.54 0.60
CA SER A 92 -28.22 -21.91 0.84
C SER A 92 -26.90 -22.21 0.12
N GLU A 93 -26.76 -21.72 -1.11
CA GLU A 93 -25.51 -21.87 -1.88
C GLU A 93 -24.37 -21.01 -1.30
N MET A 94 -24.67 -19.82 -0.77
CA MET A 94 -23.69 -19.02 -0.03
C MET A 94 -23.19 -19.71 1.24
N GLU A 95 -24.07 -20.36 2.00
CA GLU A 95 -23.68 -21.15 3.18
C GLU A 95 -22.79 -22.34 2.79
N ARG A 96 -23.08 -23.00 1.66
CA ARG A 96 -22.25 -24.07 1.11
C ARG A 96 -20.85 -23.58 0.69
N LEU A 97 -20.79 -22.50 -0.08
CA LEU A 97 -19.54 -21.90 -0.56
C LEU A 97 -18.68 -21.35 0.58
N THR A 98 -19.29 -20.75 1.60
CA THR A 98 -18.55 -20.27 2.79
C THR A 98 -17.96 -21.43 3.58
N GLY A 99 -18.67 -22.56 3.69
CA GLY A 99 -18.14 -23.80 4.25
C GLY A 99 -16.96 -24.35 3.46
N GLU A 100 -17.07 -24.43 2.14
CA GLU A 100 -15.97 -24.89 1.28
C GLU A 100 -14.75 -23.98 1.36
N LEU A 101 -14.94 -22.66 1.35
CA LEU A 101 -13.87 -21.68 1.53
C LEU A 101 -13.17 -21.83 2.88
N ALA A 102 -13.90 -22.09 3.97
CA ALA A 102 -13.29 -22.34 5.28
C ALA A 102 -12.44 -23.63 5.27
N THR A 103 -12.92 -24.69 4.62
CA THR A 103 -12.15 -25.94 4.51
C THR A 103 -10.94 -25.81 3.58
N LEU A 104 -11.07 -25.06 2.49
CA LEU A 104 -9.97 -24.72 1.60
C LEU A 104 -8.95 -23.83 2.31
N ALA A 105 -9.36 -22.84 3.09
CA ALA A 105 -8.46 -22.02 3.90
C ALA A 105 -7.68 -22.86 4.92
N LEU A 106 -8.31 -23.87 5.53
CA LEU A 106 -7.64 -24.82 6.43
C LEU A 106 -6.73 -25.82 5.71
N ARG A 107 -6.98 -26.14 4.44
CA ARG A 107 -6.10 -26.98 3.62
C ARG A 107 -4.94 -26.17 3.06
N VAL A 108 -5.20 -24.94 2.62
CA VAL A 108 -4.19 -23.96 2.22
C VAL A 108 -3.28 -23.68 3.40
N SER A 109 -3.77 -23.48 4.63
CA SER A 109 -2.90 -23.31 5.80
C SER A 109 -2.09 -24.55 6.21
N LYS A 110 -2.41 -25.74 5.69
CA LYS A 110 -1.67 -26.99 5.89
C LYS A 110 -0.71 -27.31 4.73
N LEU A 111 -1.02 -26.86 3.52
CA LEU A 111 -0.19 -26.99 2.31
C LEU A 111 0.80 -25.84 2.19
N GLU A 112 0.39 -24.64 2.58
CA GLU A 112 1.23 -23.60 3.17
C GLU A 112 1.66 -24.09 4.55
N GLY A 113 2.46 -25.15 4.60
CA GLY A 113 3.46 -25.26 5.67
C GLY A 113 4.17 -23.91 5.80
N PRO A 114 4.71 -23.55 6.98
CA PRO A 114 5.36 -22.26 7.17
C PRO A 114 6.24 -22.03 5.95
N LYS A 115 5.97 -20.96 5.18
CA LYS A 115 6.84 -20.59 4.07
C LYS A 115 8.22 -20.68 4.67
N GLN A 116 8.98 -21.71 4.28
CA GLN A 116 10.41 -21.68 4.41
C GLN A 116 10.73 -20.44 3.60
N GLN A 117 10.89 -19.32 4.31
CA GLN A 117 12.01 -18.45 4.06
C GLN A 117 13.12 -19.45 3.75
N THR A 118 13.47 -19.58 2.48
CA THR A 118 14.77 -20.15 2.14
C THR A 118 15.71 -19.51 3.14
N GLU A 119 16.23 -20.29 4.08
CA GLU A 119 16.97 -19.79 5.23
C GLU A 119 18.24 -19.18 4.63
N LYS A 120 18.13 -17.91 4.20
CA LYS A 120 19.23 -17.17 3.63
C LYS A 120 20.30 -17.21 4.70
N SER A 121 21.49 -17.62 4.30
CA SER A 121 22.62 -17.65 5.21
C SER A 121 22.80 -16.25 5.81
N PRO A 122 23.32 -16.13 7.05
CA PRO A 122 23.62 -14.82 7.63
C PRO A 122 24.47 -13.92 6.72
N GLN A 123 25.34 -14.53 5.90
CA GLN A 123 26.13 -13.84 4.89
C GLN A 123 25.27 -13.27 3.75
N GLU A 124 24.36 -14.07 3.18
CA GLU A 124 23.45 -13.60 2.13
C GLU A 124 22.55 -12.46 2.64
N ILE A 125 22.05 -12.56 3.87
CA ILE A 125 21.27 -11.48 4.50
C ILE A 125 22.11 -10.21 4.62
N ARG A 126 23.37 -10.33 5.04
CA ARG A 126 24.29 -9.19 5.15
C ARG A 126 24.56 -8.56 3.78
N ASP A 127 24.86 -9.37 2.78
CA ASP A 127 25.15 -8.92 1.42
C ASP A 127 23.94 -8.17 0.83
N GLU A 128 22.72 -8.68 1.02
CA GLU A 128 21.48 -8.01 0.61
C GLU A 128 21.29 -6.65 1.29
N ILE A 129 21.59 -6.56 2.59
CA ILE A 129 21.49 -5.31 3.35
C ILE A 129 22.54 -4.30 2.87
N VAL A 130 23.77 -4.73 2.59
CA VAL A 130 24.84 -3.88 2.06
C VAL A 130 24.46 -3.35 0.68
N GLU A 131 23.96 -4.21 -0.21
CA GLU A 131 23.50 -3.80 -1.54
C GLU A 131 22.30 -2.84 -1.47
N LYS A 132 21.36 -3.09 -0.55
CA LYS A 132 20.26 -2.16 -0.28
C LYS A 132 20.75 -0.81 0.22
N ALA A 133 21.78 -0.78 1.08
CA ALA A 133 22.38 0.46 1.57
C ALA A 133 23.07 1.24 0.44
N LYS A 134 23.78 0.55 -0.47
CA LYS A 134 24.37 1.17 -1.68
C LYS A 134 23.29 1.72 -2.60
N ALA A 135 22.23 0.94 -2.85
CA ALA A 135 21.10 1.34 -3.68
C ALA A 135 20.33 2.54 -3.09
N ASP A 136 20.15 2.60 -1.76
CA ASP A 136 19.53 3.72 -1.07
C ASP A 136 20.34 5.02 -1.25
N LEU A 137 21.66 4.94 -1.12
CA LEU A 137 22.56 6.09 -1.32
C LEU A 137 22.47 6.58 -2.75
N LYS A 138 22.62 5.67 -3.73
CA LYS A 138 22.53 5.99 -5.15
C LYS A 138 21.16 6.53 -5.54
N GLY A 139 20.09 5.91 -5.07
CA GLY A 139 18.72 6.29 -5.36
C GLY A 139 18.41 7.71 -4.87
N LEU A 140 18.94 8.10 -3.71
CA LEU A 140 18.80 9.48 -3.26
C LEU A 140 19.67 10.46 -4.06
N GLU A 141 20.91 10.09 -4.39
CA GLU A 141 21.77 10.89 -5.26
C GLU A 141 21.13 11.13 -6.65
N ASP A 142 20.56 10.09 -7.24
CA ASP A 142 19.84 10.16 -8.52
C ASP A 142 18.53 10.96 -8.41
N PHE A 143 17.77 10.79 -7.33
CA PHE A 143 16.58 11.60 -7.07
C PHE A 143 16.91 13.10 -7.03
N ILE A 144 18.01 13.46 -6.36
CA ILE A 144 18.49 14.85 -6.33
C ILE A 144 18.88 15.28 -7.74
N ARG A 145 19.70 14.49 -8.44
CA ARG A 145 20.12 14.82 -9.81
C ARG A 145 18.93 15.08 -10.75
N ARG A 146 17.86 14.28 -10.63
CA ARG A 146 16.66 14.39 -11.49
C ARG A 146 15.78 15.59 -11.20
N ILE A 147 15.67 16.01 -9.94
CA ILE A 147 14.97 17.24 -9.56
C ILE A 147 15.75 18.48 -10.02
N THR A 148 17.06 18.35 -10.19
CA THR A 148 17.96 19.48 -10.37
C THR A 148 18.52 19.62 -11.78
N SER A 149 17.68 19.45 -12.81
CA SER A 149 18.05 19.60 -14.23
C SER A 149 18.41 21.03 -14.68
N ASN A 150 18.45 22.02 -13.77
CA ASN A 150 18.98 23.36 -14.06
C ASN A 150 19.52 24.17 -12.84
N LEU A 151 19.74 23.54 -11.68
CA LEU A 151 20.24 24.28 -10.51
C LEU A 151 21.01 23.39 -9.52
N SER A 152 22.01 22.65 -10.00
CA SER A 152 22.98 21.85 -9.22
C SER A 152 22.69 21.65 -7.72
N SER A 153 22.32 20.42 -7.35
CA SER A 153 22.47 19.89 -6.01
C SER A 153 21.60 20.64 -4.98
N PHE A 154 20.30 20.35 -4.82
CA PHE A 154 19.53 20.85 -3.66
C PHE A 154 18.59 19.79 -3.03
N TYR A 155 18.85 19.39 -1.78
CA TYR A 155 17.89 18.85 -0.82
C TYR A 155 16.98 19.97 -0.29
N LYS A 156 15.67 19.91 -0.57
CA LYS A 156 14.68 20.71 0.14
C LYS A 156 14.41 20.09 1.50
N ILE A 157 15.07 20.61 2.53
CA ILE A 157 14.81 20.21 3.91
C ILE A 157 14.10 21.40 4.57
N ASN A 158 12.81 21.24 4.90
CA ASN A 158 12.00 22.25 5.59
C ASN A 158 12.14 23.68 5.02
N GLY A 159 12.03 23.83 3.69
CA GLY A 159 12.08 25.15 3.03
C GLY A 159 13.48 25.74 2.81
N THR A 160 14.56 25.03 3.16
CA THR A 160 15.94 25.45 2.90
C THR A 160 16.67 24.43 2.02
N GLY A 161 17.48 24.95 1.09
CA GLY A 161 18.27 24.16 0.14
C GLY A 161 19.62 23.75 0.73
N ALA A 162 19.68 22.57 1.36
CA ALA A 162 20.95 21.84 1.44
C ALA A 162 21.26 21.27 0.06
N SER A 163 22.47 20.86 -0.26
CA SER A 163 22.90 20.66 -1.65
C SER A 163 23.76 19.44 -1.89
N SER A 164 24.75 19.21 -1.06
CA SER A 164 25.61 18.03 -1.15
C SER A 164 25.64 17.31 0.18
N ALA A 165 25.74 15.98 0.11
CA ALA A 165 26.09 15.14 1.24
C ALA A 165 27.59 14.87 1.20
N GLU A 166 28.31 15.33 2.23
CA GLU A 166 29.70 14.99 2.46
C GLU A 166 29.77 13.92 3.55
N TYR A 167 30.58 12.88 3.33
CA TYR A 167 30.73 11.80 4.28
C TYR A 167 32.11 11.83 4.91
N ILE A 168 32.15 11.89 6.23
CA ILE A 168 33.38 11.70 7.01
C ILE A 168 33.29 10.30 7.62
N VAL A 169 34.14 9.40 7.13
CA VAL A 169 34.28 8.05 7.66
C VAL A 169 35.44 8.06 8.66
N ASN A 170 35.20 7.52 9.85
CA ASN A 170 36.23 7.29 10.84
C ASN A 170 36.22 5.81 11.19
N ARG A 171 37.05 5.05 10.49
CA ARG A 171 37.14 3.60 10.61
C ARG A 171 37.61 3.13 11.99
N LYS A 172 38.63 3.79 12.56
CA LYS A 172 39.12 3.51 13.93
C LYS A 172 38.04 3.64 15.00
N LYS A 173 37.19 4.67 14.91
CA LYS A 173 36.05 4.89 15.82
C LYS A 173 34.77 4.20 15.35
N LYS A 174 34.82 3.45 14.24
CA LYS A 174 33.67 2.80 13.58
C LYS A 174 32.46 3.73 13.45
N THR A 175 32.71 4.97 13.03
CA THR A 175 31.71 6.04 13.00
C THR A 175 31.67 6.67 11.61
N VAL A 176 30.47 6.94 11.11
CA VAL A 176 30.24 7.68 9.87
C VAL A 176 29.41 8.92 10.18
N VAL A 177 29.86 10.07 9.68
CA VAL A 177 29.14 11.34 9.78
C VAL A 177 28.76 11.80 8.37
N CYS A 178 27.48 12.07 8.17
CA CYS A 178 26.97 12.71 6.97
C CYS A 178 26.74 14.20 7.27
N LEU A 179 27.35 15.09 6.49
CA LEU A 179 27.17 16.53 6.55
C LEU A 179 26.40 16.99 5.32
N LEU A 180 25.25 17.62 5.53
CA LEU A 180 24.46 18.23 4.48
C LEU A 180 24.81 19.71 4.39
N ARG A 181 25.45 20.12 3.29
CA ARG A 181 25.90 21.50 3.07
C ARG A 181 25.03 22.24 2.09
N SER A 182 24.80 23.54 2.29
CA SER A 182 24.13 24.38 1.29
C SER A 182 25.04 24.73 0.11
N ALA A 183 24.51 24.73 -1.12
CA ALA A 183 25.26 25.05 -2.34
C ALA A 183 25.70 26.51 -2.37
N ALA A 184 24.90 27.41 -1.79
CA ALA A 184 25.16 28.84 -1.87
C ALA A 184 26.25 29.30 -0.89
N LYS A 185 26.30 28.73 0.33
CA LYS A 185 27.16 29.23 1.41
C LYS A 185 28.20 28.23 1.94
N LYS A 186 28.20 26.97 1.49
CA LYS A 186 29.02 25.85 2.00
C LYS A 186 28.90 25.59 3.52
N GLU A 187 27.97 26.26 4.19
CA GLU A 187 27.63 26.06 5.59
C GLU A 187 26.98 24.68 5.82
N ILE A 188 27.26 24.08 6.97
CA ILE A 188 26.68 22.81 7.39
C ILE A 188 25.26 23.10 7.91
N TYR A 189 24.24 22.61 7.22
CA TYR A 189 22.85 22.82 7.59
C TYR A 189 22.33 21.73 8.53
N LYS A 190 22.64 20.47 8.21
CA LYS A 190 22.30 19.32 9.04
C LYS A 190 23.44 18.32 9.05
N ARG A 191 23.46 17.52 10.11
CA ARG A 191 24.36 16.38 10.23
C ARG A 191 23.60 15.17 10.73
N GLY A 192 24.01 14.00 10.26
CA GLY A 192 23.59 12.72 10.82
C GLY A 192 24.81 11.88 11.15
N ILE A 193 24.72 11.13 12.24
CA ILE A 193 25.83 10.34 12.76
C ILE A 193 25.37 8.89 12.86
N ALA A 194 26.17 7.96 12.36
CA ALA A 194 26.01 6.53 12.54
C ALA A 194 27.24 6.00 13.28
N LYS A 195 27.01 5.20 14.33
CA LYS A 195 28.08 4.56 15.10
C LYS A 195 27.78 3.06 15.14
N CYS A 196 28.76 2.27 14.74
CA CYS A 196 28.69 0.81 14.79
C CYS A 196 28.73 0.34 16.26
N ALA A 197 27.96 -0.70 16.58
CA ALA A 197 27.93 -1.21 17.94
C ALA A 197 29.25 -1.92 18.30
N PRO A 198 29.64 -1.92 19.59
CA PRO A 198 30.76 -2.73 20.05
C PRO A 198 30.47 -4.21 19.79
N GLY A 199 31.33 -4.87 19.02
CA GLY A 199 31.15 -6.28 18.64
C GLY A 199 30.93 -6.47 17.14
N ASP A 200 30.22 -5.52 16.51
CA ASP A 200 29.86 -5.59 15.10
C ASP A 200 31.05 -5.28 14.17
N VAL A 201 30.99 -5.86 12.97
CA VAL A 201 31.91 -5.58 11.86
C VAL A 201 31.50 -4.28 11.17
N PHE A 202 32.46 -3.38 11.00
CA PHE A 202 32.21 -2.07 10.42
C PHE A 202 31.97 -2.16 8.91
N ASN A 203 30.93 -1.51 8.42
CA ASN A 203 30.69 -1.34 7.00
C ASN A 203 30.35 0.13 6.68
N SER A 204 31.14 0.76 5.81
CA SER A 204 31.00 2.18 5.47
C SER A 204 29.66 2.46 4.79
N HIS A 205 29.16 1.58 3.93
CA HIS A 205 27.93 1.79 3.16
C HIS A 205 26.70 1.80 4.06
N ILE A 206 26.61 0.82 4.97
CA ILE A 206 25.54 0.78 5.99
C ILE A 206 25.62 2.04 6.87
N GLY A 207 26.82 2.40 7.33
CA GLY A 207 27.04 3.60 8.13
C GLY A 207 26.62 4.88 7.39
N ARG A 208 26.98 5.03 6.12
CA ARG A 208 26.62 6.16 5.26
C ARG A 208 25.10 6.25 5.08
N ALA A 209 24.43 5.13 4.78
CA ALA A 209 22.97 5.10 4.61
C ALA A 209 22.21 5.51 5.89
N ILE A 210 22.64 5.00 7.05
CA ILE A 210 22.06 5.39 8.35
C ILE A 210 22.32 6.87 8.65
N ALA A 211 23.57 7.32 8.51
CA ALA A 211 23.96 8.70 8.78
C ALA A 211 23.18 9.66 7.89
N PHE A 212 23.01 9.32 6.62
CA PHE A 212 22.28 10.13 5.66
C PHE A 212 20.80 10.23 5.96
N ARG A 213 20.11 9.10 6.24
CA ARG A 213 18.70 9.14 6.67
C ARG A 213 18.51 9.98 7.93
N ARG A 214 19.41 9.85 8.91
CA ARG A 214 19.40 10.68 10.13
C ARG A 214 19.60 12.16 9.81
N ALA A 215 20.51 12.49 8.89
CA ALA A 215 20.74 13.87 8.47
C ALA A 215 19.49 14.50 7.81
N LEU A 216 18.72 13.70 7.07
CA LEU A 216 17.47 14.11 6.44
C LEU A 216 16.27 14.14 7.42
N GLY A 217 16.41 13.53 8.60
CA GLY A 217 15.31 13.37 9.56
C GLY A 217 14.33 12.25 9.19
N LEU A 218 14.75 11.31 8.34
CA LEU A 218 13.96 10.15 7.96
C LEU A 218 14.12 9.00 8.97
N LYS A 219 13.10 8.17 9.11
CA LYS A 219 13.16 6.96 9.93
C LYS A 219 14.19 5.99 9.32
N VAL A 220 15.09 5.49 10.16
CA VAL A 220 16.07 4.47 9.77
C VAL A 220 15.39 3.10 9.80
N PRO A 221 15.48 2.28 8.72
CA PRO A 221 14.98 0.91 8.73
C PRO A 221 15.64 0.06 9.83
N ALA A 222 14.85 -0.75 10.51
CA ALA A 222 15.32 -1.59 11.62
C ALA A 222 16.35 -2.64 11.17
N GLU A 223 16.21 -3.13 9.94
CA GLU A 223 17.16 -4.01 9.23
C GLU A 223 18.58 -3.45 9.21
N TYR A 224 18.79 -2.13 9.20
CA TYR A 224 20.14 -1.53 9.24
C TYR A 224 20.73 -1.45 10.66
N LEU A 225 19.91 -1.68 11.68
CA LEU A 225 20.32 -1.61 13.09
C LEU A 225 20.67 -3.00 13.66
N SER A 226 20.27 -4.07 12.98
CA SER A 226 20.47 -5.46 13.41
C SER A 226 20.99 -6.30 12.25
N VAL A 227 22.13 -5.90 11.70
CA VAL A 227 22.77 -6.58 10.56
C VAL A 227 23.64 -7.72 11.09
N PRO A 228 23.49 -8.96 10.60
CA PRO A 228 24.37 -10.06 10.99
C PRO A 228 25.83 -9.76 10.61
N ASN A 229 26.78 -10.26 11.40
CA ASN A 229 28.21 -10.16 11.08
C ASN A 229 28.57 -11.08 9.89
N PRO A 230 29.59 -10.72 9.09
CA PRO A 230 30.05 -11.57 8.01
C PRO A 230 30.61 -12.87 8.57
N THR A 231 30.28 -13.98 7.91
CA THR A 231 30.70 -15.35 8.30
C THR A 231 31.87 -15.86 7.46
N GLU A 232 32.12 -15.24 6.31
CA GLU A 232 33.15 -15.65 5.36
C GLU A 232 34.13 -14.50 5.12
N ILE A 233 35.41 -14.83 5.00
CA ILE A 233 36.45 -13.86 4.61
C ILE A 233 36.52 -13.82 3.09
N ARG A 234 36.55 -12.60 2.54
CA ARG A 234 36.61 -12.30 1.11
C ARG A 234 37.77 -11.34 0.82
N GLU A 235 38.16 -11.30 -0.44
CA GLU A 235 39.10 -10.28 -0.93
C GLU A 235 38.58 -8.87 -0.62
N GLY A 236 39.48 -7.98 -0.20
CA GLY A 236 39.16 -6.61 0.22
C GLY A 236 38.65 -6.47 1.66
N ASP A 237 38.42 -7.57 2.39
CA ASP A 237 38.14 -7.49 3.82
C ASP A 237 39.37 -6.98 4.58
N ILE A 238 39.12 -6.25 5.67
CA ILE A 238 40.16 -5.85 6.60
C ILE A 238 40.02 -6.68 7.86
N VAL A 239 41.10 -7.37 8.22
CA VAL A 239 41.18 -8.25 9.37
C VAL A 239 42.12 -7.70 10.44
N GLY A 240 41.86 -8.09 11.70
CA GLY A 240 42.80 -7.87 12.79
C GLY A 240 44.09 -8.67 12.59
N TYR A 241 45.22 -7.97 12.59
CA TYR A 241 46.56 -8.56 12.47
C TYR A 241 47.43 -8.17 13.67
N THR A 242 48.25 -9.10 14.13
CA THR A 242 49.27 -8.81 15.14
C THR A 242 50.57 -9.37 14.60
N HIS A 243 51.56 -8.49 14.42
CA HIS A 243 52.83 -8.89 13.87
C HIS A 243 53.63 -9.66 14.95
N PRO A 244 54.20 -10.83 14.65
CA PRO A 244 54.92 -11.63 15.66
C PRO A 244 56.08 -10.87 16.33
N SER A 245 56.75 -10.02 15.57
CA SER A 245 57.93 -9.28 16.02
C SER A 245 57.63 -7.87 16.53
N ILE A 246 56.38 -7.39 16.41
CA ILE A 246 55.99 -6.03 16.82
C ILE A 246 54.61 -6.12 17.48
N PRO A 247 54.50 -5.89 18.81
CA PRO A 247 53.25 -6.07 19.57
C PRO A 247 52.19 -4.98 19.31
N LEU A 248 52.22 -4.30 18.16
CA LEU A 248 51.18 -3.38 17.73
C LEU A 248 50.04 -4.16 17.08
N ALA A 249 48.81 -3.78 17.42
CA ALA A 249 47.63 -4.25 16.70
C ALA A 249 47.59 -3.55 15.34
N TYR A 250 47.79 -4.33 14.28
CA TYR A 250 47.71 -3.89 12.90
C TYR A 250 46.35 -4.29 12.30
N ALA A 251 45.98 -3.61 11.23
CA ALA A 251 45.01 -4.10 10.28
C ALA A 251 45.75 -4.67 9.07
N ALA A 252 45.17 -5.68 8.44
CA ALA A 252 45.65 -6.18 7.16
C ALA A 252 44.48 -6.31 6.19
N GLU A 253 44.72 -5.98 4.93
CA GLU A 253 43.75 -6.17 3.85
C GLU A 253 43.92 -7.56 3.24
N VAL A 254 42.80 -8.23 2.98
CA VAL A 254 42.79 -9.57 2.38
C VAL A 254 42.88 -9.45 0.87
N VAL A 255 43.77 -10.26 0.29
CA VAL A 255 44.11 -10.25 -1.14
C VAL A 255 44.04 -11.66 -1.72
N ASP A 256 43.87 -11.76 -3.03
CA ASP A 256 43.65 -13.03 -3.73
C ASP A 256 44.91 -13.92 -3.84
N ARG A 257 46.11 -13.31 -3.87
CA ARG A 257 47.35 -14.03 -4.18
C ARG A 257 48.56 -13.53 -3.41
N GLY A 258 48.96 -14.33 -2.44
CA GLY A 258 50.22 -14.17 -1.73
C GLY A 258 50.16 -13.03 -0.72
N SER A 259 50.83 -13.20 0.41
CA SER A 259 50.93 -12.14 1.41
C SER A 259 52.12 -11.24 1.09
N TRP A 260 51.95 -9.93 1.18
CA TRP A 260 53.05 -8.99 1.01
C TRP A 260 52.90 -7.78 1.94
N TYR A 261 54.01 -7.06 2.09
CA TYR A 261 54.07 -5.83 2.86
C TYR A 261 54.51 -4.69 1.96
N SER A 262 53.78 -3.58 1.97
CA SER A 262 54.09 -2.42 1.14
C SER A 262 53.72 -1.14 1.86
N ALA A 263 54.60 -0.14 1.85
CA ALA A 263 54.33 1.20 2.37
C ALA A 263 53.65 1.22 3.77
N SER A 264 54.16 0.41 4.71
CA SER A 264 53.62 0.23 6.07
C SER A 264 52.29 -0.51 6.20
N ARG A 265 51.82 -1.12 5.12
CA ARG A 265 50.57 -1.89 5.04
C ARG A 265 50.85 -3.36 4.89
N MET A 266 50.03 -4.17 5.55
CA MET A 266 50.07 -5.62 5.44
C MET A 266 48.93 -6.10 4.56
N TYR A 267 49.26 -6.96 3.59
CA TYR A 267 48.31 -7.64 2.73
C TYR A 267 48.44 -9.14 2.98
N LEU A 268 47.32 -9.78 3.29
CA LEU A 268 47.28 -11.21 3.62
C LEU A 268 46.51 -11.96 2.55
N ASP A 269 47.13 -13.02 2.07
CA ASP A 269 46.44 -14.03 1.28
C ASP A 269 45.24 -14.59 2.06
N ILE A 270 44.17 -14.92 1.33
CA ILE A 270 42.93 -15.41 1.92
C ILE A 270 43.13 -16.61 2.85
N ASP A 271 44.04 -17.53 2.54
CA ASP A 271 44.32 -18.71 3.37
C ASP A 271 44.99 -18.31 4.70
N TYR A 272 45.84 -17.28 4.69
CA TYR A 272 46.48 -16.73 5.90
C TYR A 272 45.54 -15.84 6.73
N ALA A 273 44.53 -15.28 6.08
CA ALA A 273 43.50 -14.49 6.74
C ALA A 273 42.45 -15.37 7.43
N ARG A 274 42.25 -16.62 6.99
CA ARG A 274 41.28 -17.56 7.58
C ARG A 274 41.42 -17.68 9.10
N GLY A 275 40.28 -17.59 9.79
CA GLY A 275 40.19 -17.64 11.25
C GLY A 275 40.54 -16.33 11.96
N ARG A 276 41.00 -15.29 11.24
CA ARG A 276 41.14 -13.95 11.81
C ARG A 276 39.80 -13.26 11.89
N ARG A 277 39.69 -12.34 12.85
CA ARG A 277 38.50 -11.50 13.02
C ARG A 277 38.45 -10.43 11.94
N ILE A 278 37.40 -10.42 11.13
CA ILE A 278 37.06 -9.31 10.25
C ILE A 278 36.70 -8.11 11.12
N ILE A 279 37.27 -6.95 10.82
CA ILE A 279 36.99 -5.70 11.52
C ILE A 279 36.24 -4.71 10.63
N ASP A 280 36.41 -4.82 9.31
CA ASP A 280 35.78 -3.98 8.31
C ASP A 280 35.63 -4.72 6.99
N ASP A 281 34.40 -4.77 6.46
CA ASP A 281 34.01 -5.48 5.24
C ASP A 281 33.44 -4.52 4.18
N SER A 282 33.90 -3.27 4.19
CA SER A 282 33.39 -2.24 3.28
C SER A 282 33.82 -2.45 1.82
N HIS A 283 34.91 -3.18 1.58
CA HIS A 283 35.55 -3.35 0.26
C HIS A 283 35.82 -2.02 -0.47
N GLU A 284 36.19 -0.98 0.27
CA GLU A 284 36.52 0.33 -0.29
C GLU A 284 38.03 0.46 -0.49
N ALA A 285 38.46 0.89 -1.67
CA ALA A 285 39.86 1.14 -1.97
C ALA A 285 40.48 2.14 -0.98
N GLY A 286 41.65 1.80 -0.43
CA GLY A 286 42.35 2.63 0.54
C GLY A 286 41.75 2.61 1.95
N ALA A 287 40.76 1.75 2.24
CA ALA A 287 40.19 1.62 3.58
C ALA A 287 41.24 1.26 4.64
N LEU A 288 42.26 0.48 4.26
CA LEU A 288 43.38 0.12 5.14
C LEU A 288 44.17 1.34 5.65
N ASP A 289 44.20 2.44 4.90
CA ASP A 289 44.97 3.65 5.22
C ASP A 289 44.46 4.35 6.47
N GLU A 290 43.18 4.21 6.81
CA GLU A 290 42.63 4.79 8.03
C GLU A 290 42.92 3.92 9.27
N TYR A 291 43.38 2.68 9.08
CA TYR A 291 43.77 1.78 10.17
C TYR A 291 45.26 1.79 10.45
N VAL A 292 46.07 2.02 9.42
CA VAL A 292 47.52 2.15 9.50
C VAL A 292 47.84 3.62 9.81
N PHE A 293 48.66 3.89 10.83
CA PHE A 293 48.97 5.23 11.42
C PHE A 293 47.91 5.76 12.39
#